data_AF-A0A529LK77-F1
#
_entry.id   AF-A0A529LK77-F1
#
_cell.length_a   1.000
_cell.length_b   1.000
_cell.length_c   1.000
_cell.angle_alpha   90.00
_cell.angle_beta   90.00
_cell.angle_gamma   90.00
#
_symmetry.space_group_name_H-M   'P 1'
#
loop_
_entity.id
_entity.type
_entity.pdbx_description
1 polymer ?
#
loop_
_entity_poly.entity_id
_entity_poly.type
_entity_poly.pdbx_seq_one_letter_code
_entity_poly.pdbx_strand_id
1 'polypeptide(L)' 'GQGISLGWRHLVERLVASGLLVPVTDHVMRTGIGFHVIWPKNRDLSDNARKVRDWLVAQA' A
#
# COMPACT_ATOMS: atom_id res chain seq x y z
N GLY A 1 15.22 -22.99 -3.50
CA GLY A 1 13.87 -22.50 -3.19
C GLY A 1 13.11 -23.59 -2.46
N GLN A 2 12.31 -23.23 -1.46
CA GLN A 2 11.55 -24.18 -0.62
C GLN A 2 10.08 -24.35 -1.06
N GLY A 3 9.66 -23.70 -2.16
CA GLY A 3 8.30 -23.80 -2.69
C GLY A 3 7.83 -22.55 -3.42
N ILE A 4 6.52 -22.48 -3.67
CA ILE A 4 5.80 -21.34 -4.27
C ILE A 4 4.96 -20.67 -3.17
N SER A 5 4.91 -19.34 -3.16
CA SER A 5 4.08 -18.57 -2.23
C SER A 5 3.34 -17.44 -2.95
N LEU A 6 2.24 -16.98 -2.34
CA LEU A 6 1.60 -15.72 -2.70
C LEU A 6 2.22 -14.61 -1.85
N GLY A 7 2.75 -13.59 -2.49
CA GLY A 7 3.40 -12.45 -1.83
C GLY A 7 2.71 -11.13 -2.12
N TRP A 8 2.63 -10.25 -1.13
CA TRP A 8 2.19 -8.88 -1.34
C TRP A 8 3.18 -8.15 -2.23
N ARG A 9 2.70 -7.50 -3.30
CA ARG A 9 3.57 -6.84 -4.29
C ARG A 9 4.64 -5.96 -3.66
N HIS A 10 4.26 -5.10 -2.72
CA HIS A 10 5.18 -4.17 -2.04
C HIS A 10 6.26 -4.86 -1.18
N LEU A 11 6.08 -6.13 -0.82
CA LEU A 11 7.09 -6.93 -0.10
C LEU A 11 8.01 -7.70 -1.06
N VAL A 12 7.47 -8.20 -2.18
CA VAL A 12 8.22 -9.08 -3.09
C VAL A 12 8.86 -8.37 -4.27
N GLU A 13 8.44 -7.14 -4.60
CA GLU A 13 8.92 -6.41 -5.79
C GLU A 13 10.44 -6.22 -5.81
N ARG A 14 11.06 -5.92 -4.65
CA ARG A 14 12.52 -5.82 -4.55
C ARG A 14 13.23 -7.17 -4.74
N LEU A 15 12.63 -8.27 -4.30
CA LEU A 15 13.20 -9.61 -4.42
C LEU A 15 13.08 -10.14 -5.85
N VAL A 16 12.01 -9.77 -6.56
CA VAL A 16 11.86 -10.05 -7.99
C VAL A 16 12.87 -9.23 -8.78
N ALA A 17 13.01 -7.94 -8.49
CA ALA A 17 13.98 -7.07 -9.16
C ALA A 17 15.44 -7.52 -8.96
N SER A 18 15.77 -8.12 -7.81
CA SER A 18 17.11 -8.66 -7.54
C SER A 18 17.33 -10.10 -8.06
N GLY A 19 16.31 -10.74 -8.63
CA GLY A 19 16.38 -12.13 -9.08
C GLY A 19 16.36 -13.19 -7.96
N LEU A 20 16.15 -12.78 -6.71
CA LEU A 20 15.99 -13.70 -5.58
C LEU A 20 14.63 -14.43 -5.60
N LEU A 21 13.63 -13.83 -6.24
CA LEU A 21 12.34 -14.45 -6.57
C LEU A 21 12.08 -14.34 -8.08
N VAL A 22 11.31 -15.27 -8.62
CA VAL A 22 10.87 -15.26 -10.02
C VAL A 22 9.33 -15.41 -10.04
N PRO A 23 8.60 -14.60 -10.83
CA PRO A 23 7.16 -14.78 -11.01
C PRO A 23 6.86 -16.14 -11.64
N VAL A 24 5.91 -16.88 -11.06
CA VAL A 24 5.50 -18.19 -11.58
C VAL A 24 4.46 -18.05 -12.70
N THR A 25 3.61 -17.01 -12.64
CA THR A 25 2.57 -16.70 -13.63
C THR A 25 2.32 -15.19 -13.67
N ASP A 26 1.57 -14.71 -14.66
CA ASP A 26 1.10 -13.32 -14.74
C ASP A 26 -0.18 -13.06 -13.91
N HIS A 27 -0.66 -14.05 -13.16
CA HIS A 27 -1.88 -13.89 -12.37
C HIS A 27 -1.65 -12.94 -11.18
N VAL A 28 -2.52 -11.93 -11.06
CA VAL A 28 -2.49 -10.96 -9.97
C VAL A 28 -3.85 -10.88 -9.29
N MET A 29 -3.89 -11.25 -8.01
CA MET A 29 -5.05 -10.98 -7.17
C MET A 29 -5.03 -9.51 -6.73
N ARG A 30 -5.91 -8.70 -7.33
CA ARG A 30 -6.12 -7.31 -6.89
C ARG A 30 -7.10 -7.30 -5.72
N THR A 31 -6.60 -7.07 -4.52
CA THR A 31 -7.43 -6.81 -3.35
C THR A 31 -7.84 -5.33 -3.34
N GLY A 32 -9.08 -5.05 -2.93
CA GLY A 32 -9.55 -3.67 -2.73
C GLY A 32 -8.97 -3.07 -1.46
N ILE A 33 -7.68 -2.71 -1.47
CA ILE A 33 -7.03 -2.04 -0.35
C ILE A 33 -6.96 -0.55 -0.64
N GLY A 34 -7.59 0.24 0.21
CA GLY A 34 -7.45 1.69 0.25
C GLY A 34 -6.85 2.12 1.58
N PHE A 35 -6.03 3.17 1.56
CA PHE A 35 -5.66 3.87 2.77
C PHE A 35 -6.72 4.94 3.07
N HIS A 36 -7.22 4.96 4.31
CA HIS A 36 -8.25 5.90 4.73
C HIS A 36 -7.69 6.85 5.79
N VAL A 37 -7.91 8.15 5.60
CA VAL A 37 -7.63 9.18 6.62
C VAL A 37 -8.89 9.39 7.45
N ILE A 38 -8.82 9.14 8.77
CA ILE A 38 -9.98 9.18 9.67
C ILE A 38 -9.75 10.12 10.87
N TRP A 39 -10.82 10.75 11.37
CA TRP A 39 -10.83 11.55 12.61
C TRP A 39 -12.22 11.54 13.27
N PRO A 40 -12.33 11.91 14.56
CA PRO A 40 -13.61 11.90 15.28
C PRO A 40 -14.65 12.84 14.67
N LYS A 41 -15.90 12.38 14.52
CA LYS A 41 -17.00 13.18 13.94
C LYS A 41 -17.36 14.41 14.75
N ASN A 42 -17.09 14.40 16.05
CA ASN A 42 -17.43 15.48 16.98
C ASN A 42 -16.31 16.52 17.16
N ARG A 43 -15.22 16.42 16.38
CA ARG A 43 -14.07 17.31 16.52
C ARG A 43 -13.56 17.75 15.17
N ASP A 44 -13.46 19.06 15.00
CA ASP A 44 -12.78 19.64 13.84
C ASP A 44 -11.29 19.34 13.87
N LEU A 45 -10.73 19.12 12.68
CA LEU A 45 -9.30 19.03 12.51
C LEU A 45 -8.66 20.36 12.87
N SER A 46 -7.57 20.31 13.64
CA SER A 46 -6.69 21.47 13.80
C SER A 46 -6.13 21.90 12.45
N ASP A 47 -5.71 23.16 12.34
CA ASP A 47 -5.18 23.69 11.08
C ASP A 47 -3.97 22.89 10.56
N ASN A 48 -3.11 22.42 11.46
CA ASN A 48 -1.98 21.56 11.09
C ASN A 48 -2.45 20.19 10.57
N ALA A 49 -3.44 19.57 11.23
CA ALA A 49 -3.96 18.28 10.79
C ALA A 49 -4.68 18.39 9.44
N ARG A 50 -5.37 19.50 9.19
CA ARG A 50 -5.99 19.83 7.89
C ARG A 50 -4.94 19.91 6.78
N LYS A 51 -3.84 20.65 7.00
CA LYS A 51 -2.73 20.77 6.05
C LYS A 51 -2.12 19.41 5.70
N VAL A 52 -1.90 18.54 6.70
CA VAL A 52 -1.36 17.19 6.46
C VAL A 52 -2.33 16.32 5.69
N ARG A 53 -3.64 16.35 6.03
CA ARG A 53 -4.67 15.63 5.27
C ARG A 53 -4.69 16.09 3.81
N ASP A 54 -4.71 17.40 3.58
CA ASP A 54 -4.79 17.96 2.24
C ASP A 54 -3.54 17.61 1.42
N TRP A 55 -2.37 17.61 2.06
CA TRP A 55 -1.14 17.11 1.45
C TRP A 55 -1.23 15.62 1.10
N LEU A 56 -1.69 14.75 2.03
CA LEU A 56 -1.86 13.31 1.78
C LEU A 56 -2.80 13.04 0.61
N VAL A 57 -3.91 13.76 0.51
CA VAL A 57 -4.87 13.63 -0.60
C VAL A 57 -4.24 14.05 -1.93
N ALA A 58 -3.38 15.07 -1.93
CA ALA A 58 -2.67 15.48 -3.14
C ALA A 58 -1.53 14.53 -3.58
N GLN A 59 -1.12 13.58 -2.74
CA GLN A 59 -0.11 12.55 -3.07
C GLN A 59 -0.73 11.23 -3.56
N ALA A 60 -2.06 11.08 -3.49
CA ALA A 60 -2.80 9.91 -3.93
C ALA A 60 -3.11 9.99 -5.44
#